data_AF-A0A1G2VI19-F1
#
_entry.id   AF-A0A1G2VI19-F1
#
_cell.length_a   1.000
_cell.length_b   1.000
_cell.length_c   1.000
_cell.angle_alpha   90.00
_cell.angle_beta   90.00
_cell.angle_gamma   90.00
#
_symmetry.space_group_name_H-M   'P 1'
#
loop_
_entity.id
_entity.type
_entity.pdbx_description
1 polymer ?
#
loop_
_entity_poly.entity_id
_entity_poly.type
_entity_poly.pdbx_seq_one_letter_code
_entity_poly.pdbx_strand_id
1 'polypeptide(L)'
;MRLTVTGAPSAATAYNFDLYDASTNTTVATQVATATASGGFVDFSTVNTTVPKGTTKTYYVKAALNNFSAIGNSFQLSLKNAAADVSFSDGTASADLSAANFVGWGLPLDGETLVKP
;
A
#
# COMPACT_ATOMS: atom_id res chain seq x y z
N MET A 1 0.51 7.83 -1.43
CA MET A 1 1.08 6.50 -1.73
C MET A 1 -0.07 5.58 -2.08
N ARG A 2 0.04 4.83 -3.17
CA ARG A 2 -0.96 3.83 -3.60
C ARG A 2 -0.33 2.44 -3.60
N LEU A 3 -1.02 1.49 -2.99
CA LEU A 3 -0.63 0.09 -2.91
C LEU A 3 -1.51 -0.75 -3.85
N THR A 4 -0.92 -1.76 -4.46
CA THR A 4 -1.65 -2.77 -5.22
C THR A 4 -1.98 -3.94 -4.31
N VAL A 5 -3.24 -4.37 -4.34
CA VAL A 5 -3.69 -5.59 -3.67
C VAL A 5 -3.75 -6.70 -4.70
N THR A 6 -2.98 -7.74 -4.45
CA THR A 6 -3.07 -9.01 -5.18
C THR A 6 -3.71 -10.01 -4.24
N GLY A 7 -4.83 -10.58 -4.64
CA GLY A 7 -5.50 -11.58 -3.82
C GLY A 7 -6.52 -12.36 -4.62
N ALA A 8 -6.85 -13.54 -4.13
CA ALA A 8 -7.83 -14.44 -4.73
C ALA A 8 -8.92 -14.82 -3.71
N PRO A 9 -9.93 -13.97 -3.47
CA PRO A 9 -11.24 -14.43 -3.07
C PRO A 9 -12.11 -14.68 -4.32
N SER A 10 -13.03 -15.64 -4.26
CA SER A 10 -13.96 -15.96 -5.35
C SER A 10 -15.02 -14.86 -5.62
N ALA A 11 -15.11 -13.82 -4.76
CA ALA A 11 -16.03 -12.69 -4.93
C ALA A 11 -15.39 -11.35 -4.51
N ALA A 12 -15.63 -10.30 -5.30
CA ALA A 12 -15.15 -8.94 -5.02
C ALA A 12 -15.85 -8.37 -3.77
N THR A 13 -15.09 -8.19 -2.70
CA THR A 13 -15.59 -7.58 -1.46
C THR A 13 -14.78 -6.33 -1.13
N ALA A 14 -15.39 -5.34 -0.47
CA ALA A 14 -14.68 -4.19 0.05
C ALA A 14 -14.01 -4.54 1.39
N TYR A 15 -12.79 -4.06 1.60
CA TYR A 15 -12.01 -4.28 2.82
C TYR A 15 -11.45 -2.97 3.34
N ASN A 16 -11.35 -2.87 4.67
CA ASN A 16 -10.69 -1.75 5.32
C ASN A 16 -9.17 -2.00 5.35
N PHE A 17 -8.44 -0.97 4.94
CA PHE A 17 -6.99 -0.87 5.04
C PHE A 17 -6.66 0.37 5.85
N ASP A 18 -6.00 0.14 6.97
CA ASP A 18 -5.60 1.19 7.89
C ASP A 18 -4.09 1.42 7.76
N LEU A 19 -3.71 2.68 7.47
CA LEU A 19 -2.33 3.11 7.52
C LEU A 19 -2.01 3.58 8.94
N TYR A 20 -1.02 2.95 9.56
CA TYR A 20 -0.57 3.28 10.91
C TYR A 20 0.79 3.96 10.88
N ASP A 21 0.92 5.00 11.70
CA ASP A 21 2.22 5.56 12.06
C ASP A 21 2.91 4.61 13.04
N ALA A 22 4.07 4.08 12.66
CA ALA A 22 4.79 3.12 13.49
C ALA A 22 5.33 3.74 14.79
N SER A 23 5.55 5.05 14.82
CA SER A 23 6.11 5.74 16.00
C SER A 23 5.09 5.92 17.13
N THR A 24 3.82 6.14 16.78
CA THR A 24 2.73 6.37 17.74
C THR A 24 1.78 5.19 17.85
N ASN A 25 1.87 4.23 16.91
CA ASN A 25 0.96 3.09 16.79
C ASN A 25 -0.52 3.51 16.61
N THR A 26 -0.76 4.64 15.94
CA THR A 26 -2.09 5.19 15.69
C THR A 26 -2.47 5.15 14.22
N THR A 27 -3.75 4.96 13.92
CA THR A 27 -4.28 5.07 12.56
C THR A 27 -4.17 6.51 12.07
N VAL A 28 -3.63 6.69 10.87
CA VAL A 28 -3.45 7.98 10.18
C VAL A 28 -4.50 8.14 9.09
N ALA A 29 -4.86 7.04 8.43
CA ALA A 29 -5.95 6.99 7.47
C ALA A 29 -6.53 5.59 7.40
N THR A 30 -7.83 5.54 7.10
CA THR A 30 -8.55 4.31 6.77
C THR A 30 -9.02 4.45 5.33
N GLN A 31 -8.77 3.43 4.53
CA GLN A 31 -9.22 3.34 3.15
C GLN A 31 -10.06 2.09 2.95
N VAL A 32 -11.11 2.22 2.14
CA VAL A 32 -11.93 1.09 1.74
C VAL A 32 -11.57 0.76 0.30
N ALA A 33 -10.97 -0.40 0.07
CA ALA A 33 -10.67 -0.85 -1.26
C ALA A 33 -11.40 -2.15 -1.57
N THR A 34 -11.98 -2.22 -2.76
CA THR A 34 -12.49 -3.48 -3.30
C THR A 34 -11.30 -4.26 -3.83
N ALA A 35 -10.89 -5.31 -3.11
CA ALA A 35 -9.94 -6.25 -3.69
C ALA A 35 -10.73 -7.09 -4.70
N THR A 36 -10.84 -6.61 -5.92
CA THR A 36 -11.16 -7.48 -7.05
C THR A 36 -10.03 -8.49 -7.17
N ALA A 37 -10.35 -9.73 -7.57
CA ALA A 37 -9.36 -10.76 -7.86
C ALA A 37 -8.24 -10.18 -8.75
N SER A 38 -7.06 -9.96 -8.16
CA SER A 38 -5.90 -9.23 -8.71
C SER A 38 -6.14 -7.81 -9.25
N GLY A 39 -5.40 -6.83 -8.71
CA GLY A 39 -5.21 -5.51 -9.33
C GLY A 39 -6.02 -4.36 -8.75
N GLY A 40 -6.72 -4.58 -7.63
CA GLY A 40 -7.33 -3.49 -6.87
C GLY A 40 -6.28 -2.58 -6.23
N PHE A 41 -6.62 -1.31 -6.02
CA PHE A 41 -5.72 -0.33 -5.41
C PHE A 41 -6.24 0.14 -4.06
N VAL A 42 -5.32 0.34 -3.11
CA VAL A 42 -5.55 1.07 -1.86
C VAL A 42 -4.78 2.37 -1.95
N ASP A 43 -5.49 3.50 -1.94
CA ASP A 43 -4.87 4.81 -2.13
C ASP A 43 -4.83 5.63 -0.84
N PHE A 44 -3.63 5.85 -0.31
CA PHE A 44 -3.35 6.74 0.82
C PHE A 44 -2.75 8.07 0.36
N SER A 45 -3.02 8.53 -0.87
CA SER A 45 -2.56 9.82 -1.42
C SER A 45 -3.01 11.04 -0.60
N THR A 46 -4.09 10.91 0.17
CA THR A 46 -4.57 11.97 1.08
C THR A 46 -3.69 12.15 2.32
N VAL A 47 -2.81 11.18 2.62
CA VAL A 47 -1.88 11.27 3.75
C VAL A 47 -0.63 12.03 3.33
N ASN A 48 -0.58 13.30 3.74
CA ASN A 48 0.60 14.15 3.56
C ASN A 48 1.42 14.18 4.85
N THR A 49 2.66 13.70 4.78
CA THR A 49 3.60 13.76 5.91
C THR A 49 4.90 14.41 5.50
N THR A 50 5.35 15.37 6.33
CA THR A 50 6.67 15.97 6.22
C THR A 50 7.70 15.06 6.90
N VAL A 51 8.72 14.64 6.15
CA VAL A 51 9.88 13.92 6.69
C VAL A 51 11.06 14.89 6.75
N PRO A 52 11.54 15.29 7.94
CA PRO A 52 12.70 16.16 8.06
C PRO A 52 13.95 15.58 7.39
N LYS A 53 14.81 16.45 6.86
CA LYS A 53 16.06 16.04 6.20
C LYS A 53 16.90 15.16 7.14
N GLY A 54 17.37 14.02 6.62
CA GLY A 54 18.22 13.08 7.36
C GLY A 54 17.48 12.19 8.34
N THR A 55 16.14 12.23 8.34
CA THR A 55 15.30 11.35 9.18
C THR A 55 14.51 10.37 8.32
N THR A 56 13.94 9.36 8.96
CA THR A 56 13.02 8.40 8.33
C THR A 56 11.67 8.44 9.02
N LYS A 57 10.62 8.08 8.28
CA LYS A 57 9.27 7.88 8.80
C LYS A 57 8.79 6.51 8.33
N THR A 58 8.30 5.71 9.27
CA THR A 58 7.84 4.35 8.99
C THR A 58 6.34 4.26 9.18
N TYR A 59 5.68 3.73 8.17
CA TYR A 59 4.27 3.35 8.21
C TYR A 59 4.14 1.84 8.06
N TYR A 60 3.05 1.29 8.58
CA TYR A 60 2.64 -0.07 8.27
C TYR A 60 1.14 -0.09 7.96
N VAL A 61 0.71 -1.06 7.16
CA VAL A 61 -0.70 -1.23 6.79
C VAL A 61 -1.27 -2.42 7.55
N LYS A 62 -2.44 -2.23 8.17
CA LYS A 62 -3.28 -3.34 8.65
C LYS A 62 -4.46 -3.50 7.71
N ALA A 63 -4.68 -4.73 7.25
CA ALA A 63 -5.81 -5.07 6.41
C ALA A 63 -6.75 -6.01 7.17
N ALA A 64 -8.05 -5.72 7.13
CA ALA A 64 -9.05 -6.64 7.65
C ALA A 64 -9.27 -7.79 6.65
N LEU A 65 -8.82 -9.01 6.99
CA LEU A 65 -8.89 -10.17 6.11
C LEU A 65 -10.06 -11.11 6.42
N ASN A 66 -11.12 -10.61 7.06
CA ASN A 66 -12.27 -11.41 7.51
C ASN A 66 -12.98 -12.17 6.37
N ASN A 67 -12.92 -11.69 5.13
CA ASN A 67 -13.50 -12.39 3.97
C ASN A 67 -12.49 -13.23 3.18
N PHE A 68 -11.25 -13.37 3.66
CA PHE A 68 -10.28 -14.37 3.18
C PHE A 68 -10.43 -15.67 4.00
N SER A 69 -11.67 -16.13 4.16
CA SER A 69 -12.02 -17.21 5.09
C SER A 69 -11.95 -18.61 4.48
N ALA A 70 -12.05 -18.73 3.15
CA ALA A 70 -11.96 -20.02 2.46
C ALA A 70 -10.52 -20.51 2.34
N ILE A 71 -10.34 -21.83 2.46
CA ILE A 71 -9.05 -22.51 2.25
C ILE A 71 -8.55 -22.19 0.83
N GLY A 72 -7.25 -21.87 0.73
CA GLY A 72 -6.61 -21.52 -0.54
C GLY A 72 -6.76 -20.05 -0.95
N ASN A 73 -7.59 -19.25 -0.25
CA ASN A 73 -7.61 -17.80 -0.47
C ASN A 73 -6.23 -17.21 -0.14
N SER A 74 -5.78 -16.29 -0.99
CA SER A 74 -4.48 -15.64 -0.85
C SER A 74 -4.57 -14.12 -0.83
N PHE A 75 -3.63 -13.48 -0.15
CA PHE A 75 -3.52 -12.03 -0.04
C PHE A 75 -2.05 -11.59 -0.08
N GLN A 76 -1.77 -10.56 -0.85
CA GLN A 76 -0.47 -9.91 -0.97
C GLN A 76 -0.69 -8.40 -1.18
N LEU A 77 0.15 -7.60 -0.52
CA LEU A 77 0.27 -6.16 -0.77
C LEU A 77 1.58 -5.90 -1.51
N SER A 78 1.52 -5.05 -2.52
CA SER A 78 2.69 -4.64 -3.28
C SER A 78 2.73 -3.13 -3.47
N LEU A 79 3.93 -2.56 -3.39
CA LEU A 79 4.21 -1.20 -3.82
C LEU A 79 4.83 -1.28 -5.21
N LYS A 80 4.07 -0.88 -6.23
CA LYS A 80 4.52 -0.92 -7.62
C LYS A 80 5.25 0.39 -7.98
N ASN A 81 5.55 0.56 -9.25
CA ASN A 81 6.35 1.67 -9.78
C ASN A 81 5.62 2.46 -10.88
N ALA A 82 4.28 2.50 -10.82
CA ALA A 82 3.48 3.31 -11.70
C ALA A 82 3.37 4.75 -11.18
N ALA A 83 2.99 5.68 -12.07
CA ALA A 83 2.69 7.06 -11.68
C ALA A 83 1.66 7.09 -10.54
N ALA A 84 1.85 8.00 -9.58
CA ALA A 84 1.12 8.15 -8.33
C ALA A 84 1.23 7.01 -7.29
N ASP A 85 2.00 5.94 -7.52
CA ASP A 85 2.20 4.90 -6.49
C ASP A 85 3.01 5.45 -5.31
N VAL A 86 4.08 6.18 -5.61
CA VAL A 86 4.87 6.92 -4.63
C VAL A 86 5.21 8.28 -5.22
N SER A 87 4.86 9.34 -4.49
CA SER A 87 5.14 10.71 -4.90
C SER A 87 5.88 11.41 -3.76
N PHE A 88 6.90 12.17 -4.10
CA PHE A 88 7.62 13.02 -3.16
C PHE A 88 7.47 14.48 -3.56
N SER A 89 7.43 15.35 -2.56
CA SER A 89 7.49 16.80 -2.74
C SER A 89 8.52 17.37 -1.78
N ASP A 90 9.30 18.32 -2.26
CA ASP A 90 10.21 19.13 -1.44
C ASP A 90 9.59 20.47 -1.01
N GLY A 91 8.28 20.64 -1.28
CA GLY A 91 7.54 21.88 -1.03
C GLY A 91 7.62 22.90 -2.17
N THR A 92 8.45 22.67 -3.19
CA THR A 92 8.56 23.51 -4.39
C THR A 92 8.21 22.76 -5.68
N ALA A 93 8.61 21.49 -5.77
CA ALA A 93 8.27 20.59 -6.85
C ALA A 93 7.75 19.28 -6.28
N SER A 94 6.86 18.63 -7.02
CA SER A 94 6.41 17.25 -6.75
C SER A 94 6.72 16.36 -7.94
N ALA A 95 7.18 15.15 -7.66
CA ALA A 95 7.41 14.14 -8.69
C ALA A 95 6.95 12.77 -8.20
N ASP A 96 6.38 12.01 -9.13
CA ASP A 96 6.13 10.59 -8.95
C ASP A 96 7.43 9.81 -9.16
N LEU A 97 7.61 8.75 -8.39
CA LEU A 97 8.58 7.72 -8.74
C LEU A 97 8.10 6.97 -9.99
N SER A 98 8.93 6.95 -11.03
CA SER A 98 8.67 6.23 -12.28
C SER A 98 9.91 5.45 -12.71
N ALA A 99 9.73 4.45 -13.59
CA ALA A 99 10.80 3.64 -14.22
C ALA A 99 12.06 4.41 -14.63
N ALA A 100 11.91 5.63 -15.12
CA ALA A 100 13.03 6.43 -15.58
C ALA A 100 13.87 7.07 -14.46
N ASN A 101 13.37 7.10 -13.21
CA ASN A 101 13.90 7.96 -12.14
C ASN A 101 14.48 7.15 -10.95
N PHE A 102 14.38 5.81 -10.93
CA PHE A 102 14.50 5.02 -9.68
C PHE A 102 15.64 3.98 -9.60
N VAL A 103 16.53 3.86 -10.59
CA VAL A 103 17.54 2.76 -10.62
C VAL A 103 18.24 2.59 -9.26
N GLY A 104 18.05 1.43 -8.62
CA GLY A 104 18.68 1.07 -7.33
C GLY A 104 17.84 1.25 -6.05
N TRP A 105 16.57 1.67 -6.13
CA TRP A 105 15.72 1.95 -4.95
C TRP A 105 14.77 0.82 -4.52
N GLY A 106 14.90 -0.36 -5.13
CA GLY A 106 14.19 -1.57 -4.67
C GLY A 106 12.71 -1.65 -5.02
N LEU A 107 12.16 -0.80 -5.89
CA LEU A 107 10.79 -0.93 -6.42
C LEU A 107 10.77 -1.70 -7.77
N PRO A 108 9.72 -2.50 -8.06
CA PRO A 108 8.57 -2.78 -7.19
C PRO A 108 8.95 -3.61 -5.95
N LEU A 109 8.26 -3.36 -4.85
CA LEU A 109 8.35 -4.14 -3.62
C LEU A 109 7.11 -5.02 -3.51
N ASP A 110 7.31 -6.32 -3.62
CA ASP A 110 6.26 -7.30 -3.39
C ASP A 110 6.34 -7.83 -1.96
N GLY A 111 5.27 -7.66 -1.20
CA GLY A 111 5.13 -8.28 0.10
C GLY A 111 4.99 -9.80 0.00
N GLU A 112 5.01 -10.48 1.14
CA GLU A 112 4.74 -11.92 1.18
C GLU A 112 3.29 -12.23 0.76
N THR A 113 3.09 -13.42 0.20
CA THR A 113 1.75 -13.94 -0.06
C THR A 113 1.28 -14.76 1.14
N LEU A 114 0.25 -14.26 1.82
CA LEU A 114 -0.44 -14.97 2.88
C LEU A 114 -1.49 -15.89 2.25
N VAL A 115 -1.45 -17.18 2.57
CA VAL A 115 -2.43 -18.17 2.09
C VAL A 115 -3.17 -18.76 3.29
N LYS A 116 -4.49 -18.82 3.20
CA LYS A 116 -5.32 -19.49 4.21
C LYS A 116 -5.11 -21.01 4.10
N PRO A 117 -4.58 -21.67 5.15
CA PRO A 117 -4.49 -23.12 5.18
C PRO A 117 -5.86 -23.76 5.36
#